data_AF-A0A2L2ZBM2-F1
#
_entry.id   AF-A0A2L2ZBM2-F1
#
_cell.length_a   1.000
_cell.length_b   1.000
_cell.length_c   1.000
_cell.angle_alpha   90.00
_cell.angle_beta   90.00
_cell.angle_gamma   90.00
#
_symmetry.space_group_name_H-M   'P 1'
#
loop_
_entity.id
_entity.type
_entity.pdbx_description
1 polymer ?
#
loop_
_entity_poly.entity_id
_entity_poly.type
_entity_poly.pdbx_seq_one_letter_code
_entity_poly.pdbx_strand_id
1 'polypeptide(L)'
;DLSLCTCDGEGVYCREVKSLAELKISFSANFNYGAARSVWLQGTTLTSLTSDVLGKIISRKFYVEFNQSATIDRIAFRASKESMILLSLFGNKI
;
A
#
# COMPACT_ATOMS: atom_id res chain seq x y z
N ASP A 1 -10.87 0.37 11.92
CA ASP A 1 -10.55 1.80 11.81
C ASP A 1 -9.19 1.92 11.14
N LEU A 2 -9.08 2.70 10.07
CA LEU A 2 -7.82 2.88 9.34
C LEU A 2 -7.06 4.01 10.00
N SER A 3 -6.47 3.76 11.17
CA SER A 3 -5.94 4.83 12.02
C SER A 3 -4.89 5.72 11.36
N LEU A 4 -4.28 5.29 10.24
CA LEU A 4 -3.22 6.00 9.52
C LEU A 4 -3.41 6.04 7.99
N CYS A 5 -4.54 5.52 7.49
CA CYS A 5 -4.91 5.58 6.08
C CYS A 5 -6.37 6.05 5.96
N THR A 6 -6.71 6.79 4.92
CA THR A 6 -8.10 7.13 4.64
C THR A 6 -8.65 6.23 3.55
N CYS A 7 -9.93 5.84 3.64
CA CYS A 7 -10.62 5.18 2.55
C CYS A 7 -11.72 6.11 2.04
N ASP A 8 -11.71 6.38 0.74
CA ASP A 8 -12.78 7.11 0.05
C ASP A 8 -13.34 6.27 -1.10
N GLY A 9 -14.22 6.86 -1.92
CA GLY A 9 -14.82 6.18 -3.07
C GLY A 9 -13.82 5.79 -4.17
N GLU A 10 -12.60 6.34 -4.16
CA GLU A 10 -11.55 6.08 -5.16
C GLU A 10 -10.49 5.10 -4.66
N GLY A 11 -10.36 4.90 -3.35
CA GLY A 11 -9.58 3.82 -2.78
C GLY A 11 -8.98 4.12 -1.41
N VAL A 12 -7.77 3.59 -1.18
CA VAL A 12 -7.06 3.69 0.11
C VAL A 12 -5.88 4.61 -0.02
N TYR A 13 -5.77 5.58 0.88
CA TYR A 13 -4.75 6.59 0.83
C TYR A 13 -3.99 6.67 2.15
N CYS A 14 -2.70 6.32 2.14
CA CYS A 14 -1.83 6.25 3.30
C CYS A 14 -0.72 7.32 3.19
N ARG A 15 -0.90 8.45 3.87
CA ARG A 15 0.08 9.57 3.91
C ARG A 15 0.88 9.67 5.21
N GLU A 16 0.32 9.16 6.30
CA GLU A 16 0.87 9.40 7.65
C GLU A 16 1.62 8.19 8.21
N VAL A 17 1.73 7.12 7.41
CA VAL A 17 2.45 5.90 7.78
C VAL A 17 3.96 6.19 7.79
N LYS A 18 4.61 5.86 8.92
CA LYS A 18 6.04 6.06 9.16
C LYS A 18 6.82 4.74 9.23
N SER A 19 6.13 3.61 9.40
CA SER A 19 6.75 2.30 9.55
C SER A 19 5.96 1.17 8.90
N LEU A 20 6.65 0.05 8.61
CA LEU A 20 6.00 -1.18 8.13
C LEU A 20 4.96 -1.72 9.10
N ALA A 21 5.19 -1.56 10.41
CA ALA A 21 4.26 -2.00 11.45
C ALA A 21 2.94 -1.24 11.38
N GLU A 22 3.00 0.08 11.21
CA GLU A 22 1.84 0.95 11.02
C GLU A 22 1.08 0.63 9.72
N LEU A 23 1.81 0.37 8.64
CA LEU A 23 1.22 -0.06 7.37
C LEU A 23 0.47 -1.39 7.54
N LYS A 24 1.11 -2.36 8.17
CA LYS A 24 0.55 -3.70 8.42
C LYS A 24 -0.68 -3.65 9.31
N ILE A 25 -0.72 -2.77 10.31
CA ILE A 25 -1.91 -2.53 11.13
C ILE A 25 -3.06 -2.01 10.26
N SER A 26 -2.77 -1.05 9.38
CA SER A 26 -3.77 -0.45 8.48
C SER A 26 -4.38 -1.46 7.52
N PHE A 27 -3.61 -2.44 7.03
CA PHE A 27 -4.07 -3.51 6.14
C PHE A 27 -4.35 -4.85 6.84
N SER A 28 -4.41 -4.86 8.17
CA SER A 28 -4.76 -6.06 8.93
C SER A 28 -6.22 -6.49 8.68
N ALA A 29 -6.60 -7.69 9.14
CA ALA A 29 -7.86 -8.36 8.81
C ALA A 29 -9.15 -7.55 9.07
N ASN A 30 -9.06 -6.41 9.77
CA ASN A 30 -10.16 -5.46 9.98
C ASN A 30 -10.34 -4.45 8.82
N PHE A 31 -9.63 -4.63 7.70
CA PHE A 31 -9.87 -3.88 6.47
C PHE A 31 -11.21 -4.33 5.84
N ASN A 32 -12.31 -3.77 6.35
CA ASN A 32 -13.70 -4.14 6.01
C ASN A 32 -14.06 -4.03 4.52
N TYR A 33 -13.22 -3.41 3.70
CA TYR A 33 -13.57 -3.11 2.31
C TYR A 33 -13.16 -4.19 1.31
N GLY A 34 -12.27 -5.14 1.67
CA GLY A 34 -11.87 -6.32 0.86
C GLY A 34 -11.16 -6.01 -0.48
N ALA A 35 -11.62 -5.00 -1.20
CA ALA A 35 -11.09 -4.47 -2.43
C ALA A 35 -11.15 -2.94 -2.42
N ALA A 36 -10.18 -2.31 -3.09
CA ALA A 36 -10.16 -0.89 -3.35
C ALA A 36 -9.72 -0.65 -4.79
N ARG A 37 -10.28 0.35 -5.47
CA ARG A 37 -9.90 0.62 -6.87
C ARG A 37 -8.42 0.97 -7.00
N SER A 38 -7.92 1.77 -6.06
CA SER A 38 -6.53 2.20 -5.98
C SER A 38 -6.00 2.18 -4.54
N VAL A 39 -4.69 2.04 -4.39
CA VAL A 39 -3.96 2.22 -3.14
C VAL A 39 -2.84 3.23 -3.37
N TRP A 40 -2.80 4.26 -2.54
CA TRP A 40 -1.74 5.26 -2.52
C TRP A 40 -0.94 5.14 -1.24
N LEU A 41 0.37 4.96 -1.39
CA LEU A 41 1.37 5.00 -0.35
C LEU A 41 2.38 6.07 -0.76
N GLN A 42 2.17 7.29 -0.27
CA GLN A 42 2.86 8.47 -0.78
C GLN A 42 3.51 9.28 0.33
N GLY A 43 4.74 9.75 0.08
CA GLY A 43 5.43 10.68 0.96
C GLY A 43 5.80 10.10 2.33
N THR A 44 5.91 8.77 2.43
CA THR A 44 6.24 8.07 3.67
C THR A 44 7.76 7.92 3.86
N THR A 45 8.19 7.73 5.11
CA THR A 45 9.58 7.40 5.45
C THR A 45 9.89 5.91 5.31
N LEU A 46 9.03 5.14 4.64
CA LEU A 46 9.26 3.73 4.39
C LEU A 46 10.52 3.56 3.53
N THR A 47 11.39 2.66 3.95
CA THR A 47 12.63 2.30 3.25
C THR A 47 12.51 0.98 2.51
N SER A 48 11.47 0.19 2.81
CA SER A 48 11.15 -1.04 2.13
C SER A 48 9.65 -1.31 2.10
N LEU A 49 9.22 -2.26 1.27
CA LEU A 49 7.88 -2.83 1.27
C LEU A 49 8.00 -4.36 1.31
N THR A 50 7.68 -5.00 2.43
CA THR A 50 7.82 -6.46 2.61
C THR A 50 6.54 -7.22 2.22
N SER A 51 6.68 -8.52 1.96
CA SER A 51 5.61 -9.42 1.46
C SER A 51 4.26 -9.40 2.19
N ASP A 52 4.21 -8.94 3.44
CA ASP A 52 3.07 -9.08 4.33
C ASP A 52 2.36 -7.75 4.68
N VAL A 53 2.87 -6.60 4.23
CA VAL A 53 2.40 -5.30 4.72
C VAL A 53 1.08 -4.82 4.14
N LEU A 54 0.72 -5.24 2.92
CA LEU A 54 -0.56 -4.90 2.29
C LEU A 54 -1.65 -5.95 2.59
N GLY A 55 -1.35 -6.94 3.42
CA GLY A 55 -2.31 -7.93 3.89
C GLY A 55 -3.01 -8.69 2.74
N LYS A 56 -4.35 -8.63 2.73
CA LYS A 56 -5.20 -9.28 1.73
C LYS A 56 -5.90 -8.30 0.78
N ILE A 57 -5.47 -7.03 0.73
CA ILE A 57 -6.17 -6.06 -0.11
C ILE A 57 -6.05 -6.42 -1.60
N ILE A 58 -7.19 -6.37 -2.29
CA ILE A 58 -7.26 -6.50 -3.74
C ILE A 58 -7.39 -5.11 -4.34
N SER A 59 -6.44 -4.70 -5.17
CA SER A 59 -6.50 -3.42 -5.87
C SER A 59 -5.96 -3.50 -7.29
N ARG A 60 -6.49 -2.64 -8.16
CA ARG A 60 -6.07 -2.59 -9.57
C ARG A 60 -4.88 -1.65 -9.77
N LYS A 61 -4.70 -0.67 -8.89
CA LYS A 61 -3.70 0.39 -9.04
C LYS A 61 -2.98 0.63 -7.73
N PHE A 62 -1.66 0.51 -7.75
CA PHE A 62 -0.80 0.85 -6.61
C PHE A 62 0.09 2.03 -6.97
N TYR A 63 0.02 3.09 -6.17
CA TYR A 63 0.85 4.27 -6.27
C TYR A 63 1.77 4.31 -5.05
N VAL A 64 2.92 3.66 -5.16
CA VAL A 64 3.96 3.68 -4.13
C VAL A 64 4.93 4.76 -4.56
N GLU A 65 4.67 6.02 -4.22
CA GLU A 65 5.39 7.16 -4.81
C GLU A 65 6.04 8.05 -3.74
N PHE A 66 7.12 8.73 -4.10
CA PHE A 66 7.82 9.69 -3.23
C PHE A 66 8.18 9.15 -1.85
N ASN A 67 8.39 7.84 -1.72
CA ASN A 67 8.87 7.24 -0.47
C ASN A 67 10.39 7.15 -0.49
N GLN A 68 11.00 6.98 0.69
CA GLN A 68 12.42 6.68 0.79
C GLN A 68 12.75 5.20 0.48
N SER A 69 11.81 4.48 -0.15
CA SER A 69 11.89 3.04 -0.35
C SER A 69 13.00 2.67 -1.33
N ALA A 70 13.93 1.85 -0.86
CA ALA A 70 15.01 1.27 -1.65
C ALA A 70 14.71 -0.15 -2.11
N THR A 71 13.78 -0.86 -1.45
CA THR A 71 13.44 -2.25 -1.81
C THR A 71 11.94 -2.49 -1.78
N ILE A 72 11.41 -3.12 -2.83
CA ILE A 72 9.99 -3.46 -2.94
C ILE A 72 9.87 -4.94 -3.27
N ASP A 73 9.35 -5.71 -2.32
CA ASP A 73 9.04 -7.12 -2.52
C ASP A 73 7.75 -7.26 -3.34
N ARG A 74 7.83 -7.85 -4.53
CA ARG A 74 6.66 -8.09 -5.39
C ARG A 74 5.61 -8.97 -4.72
N ILE A 75 6.00 -9.79 -3.73
CA ILE A 75 5.08 -10.64 -2.97
C ILE A 75 4.09 -9.77 -2.17
N ALA A 76 4.44 -8.53 -1.83
CA ALA A 76 3.54 -7.59 -1.16
C ALA A 76 2.23 -7.35 -1.94
N PHE A 77 2.26 -7.52 -3.27
CA PHE A 77 1.11 -7.32 -4.15
C PHE A 77 0.40 -8.62 -4.55
N ARG A 78 0.75 -9.78 -3.95
CA ARG A 78 0.28 -11.10 -4.38
C ARG A 78 -1.25 -11.23 -4.42
N ALA A 79 -1.96 -10.57 -3.50
CA ALA A 79 -3.42 -10.58 -3.44
C ALA A 79 -4.06 -9.92 -4.67
N SER A 80 -3.31 -9.05 -5.35
CA SER A 80 -3.75 -8.31 -6.54
C SER A 80 -3.11 -8.83 -7.84
N LYS A 81 -2.41 -9.96 -7.81
CA LYS A 81 -1.61 -10.46 -8.95
C LYS A 81 -2.40 -10.55 -10.26
N GLU A 82 -3.66 -11.00 -10.20
CA GLU A 82 -4.51 -11.23 -11.37
C GLU A 82 -5.27 -9.96 -11.84
N SER A 83 -5.32 -8.91 -11.01
CA SER A 83 -6.15 -7.72 -11.27
C SER A 83 -5.38 -6.40 -11.34
N MET A 84 -4.11 -6.40 -10.91
CA MET A 84 -3.24 -5.24 -10.92
C MET A 84 -2.88 -4.85 -12.35
N ILE A 85 -3.22 -3.62 -12.72
CA ILE A 85 -2.92 -3.03 -14.04
C ILE A 85 -1.85 -1.94 -13.95
N LEU A 86 -1.57 -1.43 -12.74
CA LEU A 86 -0.63 -0.34 -12.53
C LEU A 86 0.08 -0.48 -11.18
N LEU A 87 1.42 -0.38 -11.23
CA LEU A 87 2.30 -0.16 -10.09
C LEU A 87 3.18 1.04 -10.42
N SER A 88 2.86 2.21 -9.88
CA SER A 88 3.70 3.40 -9.98
C SER A 88 4.69 3.41 -8.83
N LEU A 89 5.96 3.58 -9.18
CA LEU A 89 7.10 3.67 -8.26
C LEU A 89 7.79 5.05 -8.33
N PHE A 90 7.09 6.06 -8.85
CA PHE A 90 7.67 7.37 -9.12
C PHE A 90 8.26 8.03 -7.87
N GLY A 91 9.44 8.62 -7.98
CA GLY A 91 10.06 9.37 -6.88
C GLY A 91 10.59 8.52 -5.71
N ASN A 92 10.71 7.19 -5.87
CA ASN A 92 11.45 6.34 -4.92
C ASN A 92 12.94 6.26 -5.31
N LYS A 93 13.80 5.86 -4.35
CA LYS A 93 15.24 5.65 -4.55
C LYS A 93 15.58 4.20 -4.90
N ILE A 94 14.90 3.64 -5.90
CA ILE A 94 15.01 2.22 -6.31
C ILE A 94 16.17 2.05 -7.30
#